data_AF-A0A2W6KR55-F1
#
_entry.id   AF-A0A2W6KR55-F1
#
_cell.length_a   1.000
_cell.length_b   1.000
_cell.length_c   1.000
_cell.angle_alpha   90.00
_cell.angle_beta   90.00
_cell.angle_gamma   90.00
#
_symmetry.space_group_name_H-M   'P 1'
#
loop_
_entity.id
_entity.type
_entity.pdbx_description
1 polymer ?
#
loop_
_entity_poly.entity_id
_entity_poly.type
_entity_poly.pdbx_seq_one_letter_code
_entity_poly.pdbx_strand_id
1 'polypeptide(L)'
;MIGTVYLVSQPLSGATLSRGLFRLLGTVGGAFATVALVPRFANAPLVLSAALAAWMALCLYLAMLDRTPRAYAFLLAGYTTSLIGFPAVMVPGDVFTIAITRVQEISIGILAATLVHGLVLPRRVSMRVHARVAAVLDDAERWTRDMRAGASDTVLATDRSKVAADLLELHVLSIHLPYDSAHGVVQVQILRALHDRMLDVLVLSSAVEDSIDRLRSPQAGAMDATGWRDLLQASLAAQQAELDLAHADCRVLQAQLRTARSDWRRHVPARLVRHAQGAVLHRDHRLALRSALGAFVGILLSCVLWIATGWSDGATAASIIGTACVLFGTIEAPAPHVMRYLVGSCIGVAVGLLYGLLIFPALSDFVGLLAALAPVLLLCGSFLARPPFIMAALGVVLTFPLIAGLGATSTVNIVGALNNSVALFVGTTVALCSMQLFQTADAGRNRARLERSIRRDIARHAAGRGDVTRAWLSRMLDRIGLLAPRLQGRASATHDLRALFADVRAAHASNQLRDLEEYLDNPYVRPLHAALIERVAAHFRIRAHAARSVDTHLLELLDRMRETAVASSGAEQEHLSHLLCGLRRDLLVSPLTHRH
;
A
#
# COMPACT_ATOMS: atom_id res chain seq x y z
N MET A 1 -15.82 23.79 4.48
CA MET A 1 -16.37 23.19 3.24
C MET A 1 -15.38 23.10 2.07
N ILE A 2 -14.74 24.20 1.63
CA ILE A 2 -13.89 24.27 0.41
C ILE A 2 -12.83 23.16 0.34
N GLY A 3 -12.00 23.02 1.38
CA GLY A 3 -10.97 21.97 1.43
C GLY A 3 -11.53 20.53 1.35
N THR A 4 -12.77 20.31 1.79
CA THR A 4 -13.45 19.01 1.64
C THR A 4 -13.73 18.69 0.18
N VAL A 5 -14.27 19.65 -0.57
CA VAL A 5 -14.58 19.46 -1.98
C VAL A 5 -13.31 19.11 -2.75
N TYR A 6 -12.20 19.80 -2.51
CA TYR A 6 -10.91 19.51 -3.16
C TYR A 6 -10.35 18.12 -2.81
N LEU A 7 -10.41 17.72 -1.54
CA LEU A 7 -9.86 16.43 -1.10
C LEU A 7 -10.70 15.23 -1.55
N VAL A 8 -12.01 15.41 -1.70
CA VAL A 8 -12.95 14.37 -2.12
C VAL A 8 -13.06 14.28 -3.63
N SER A 9 -12.89 15.38 -4.36
CA SER A 9 -12.97 15.41 -5.83
C SER A 9 -11.86 14.55 -6.44
N GLN A 10 -12.26 13.44 -7.05
CA GLN A 10 -11.39 12.54 -7.79
C GLN A 10 -11.92 12.43 -9.23
N PRO A 11 -11.04 12.13 -10.22
CA PRO A 11 -11.44 12.01 -11.62
C PRO A 11 -12.37 10.80 -11.90
N LEU A 12 -12.73 10.03 -10.87
CA LEU A 12 -13.48 8.80 -10.90
C LEU A 12 -14.67 8.91 -9.95
N SER A 13 -15.90 8.84 -10.46
CA SER A 13 -17.10 9.10 -9.67
C SER A 13 -17.27 8.12 -8.50
N GLY A 14 -17.01 6.82 -8.69
CA GLY A 14 -17.00 5.83 -7.60
C GLY A 14 -15.90 6.06 -6.54
N ALA A 15 -14.76 6.64 -6.93
CA ALA A 15 -13.71 7.02 -5.98
C ALA A 15 -14.12 8.24 -5.14
N THR A 16 -14.78 9.23 -5.75
CA THR A 16 -15.36 10.39 -5.06
C THR A 16 -16.41 9.96 -4.03
N LEU A 17 -17.32 9.05 -4.39
CA LEU A 17 -18.37 8.55 -3.49
C LEU A 17 -17.79 7.74 -2.32
N SER A 18 -16.90 6.79 -2.60
CA SER A 18 -16.25 5.99 -1.54
C SER A 18 -15.44 6.87 -0.56
N ARG A 19 -14.64 7.81 -1.08
CA ARG A 19 -13.91 8.79 -0.22
C ARG A 19 -14.86 9.71 0.53
N GLY A 20 -15.94 10.15 -0.08
CA GLY A 20 -16.98 10.96 0.55
C GLY A 20 -17.65 10.24 1.72
N LEU A 21 -17.98 8.96 1.57
CA LEU A 21 -18.56 8.16 2.65
C LEU A 21 -17.58 7.97 3.81
N PHE A 22 -16.33 7.60 3.54
CA PHE A 22 -15.32 7.45 4.59
C PHE A 22 -14.97 8.78 5.26
N ARG A 23 -15.02 9.89 4.51
CA ARG A 23 -14.92 11.25 5.06
C ARG A 23 -16.03 11.49 6.07
N LEU A 24 -17.28 11.26 5.68
CA LEU A 24 -18.42 11.48 6.56
C LEU A 24 -18.30 10.66 7.85
N LEU A 25 -18.01 9.35 7.73
CA LEU A 25 -17.81 8.47 8.86
C LEU A 25 -16.69 8.95 9.79
N GLY A 26 -15.55 9.36 9.23
CA GLY A 26 -14.45 9.91 9.99
C GLY A 26 -14.83 11.20 10.73
N THR A 27 -15.48 12.13 10.04
CA THR A 27 -15.94 13.40 10.64
C THR A 27 -16.94 13.16 11.77
N VAL A 28 -17.91 12.27 11.59
CA VAL A 28 -18.86 11.90 12.66
C VAL A 28 -18.13 11.30 13.85
N GLY A 29 -17.19 10.37 13.62
CA GLY A 29 -16.38 9.77 14.68
C GLY A 29 -15.52 10.79 15.43
N GLY A 30 -14.88 11.71 14.70
CA GLY A 30 -14.07 12.77 15.28
C GLY A 30 -14.89 13.79 16.08
N ALA A 31 -16.06 14.19 15.54
CA ALA A 31 -17.02 15.07 16.21
C ALA A 31 -17.55 14.44 17.51
N PHE A 32 -17.93 13.16 17.46
CA PHE A 32 -18.37 12.41 18.64
C PHE A 32 -17.28 12.37 19.72
N ALA A 33 -16.03 12.04 19.35
CA ALA A 33 -14.92 12.03 20.29
C ALA A 33 -14.68 13.41 20.92
N THR A 34 -14.74 14.48 20.13
CA THR A 34 -14.58 15.84 20.66
C THR A 34 -15.68 16.22 21.64
N VAL A 35 -16.95 15.99 21.30
CA VAL A 35 -18.11 16.26 22.18
C VAL A 35 -18.05 15.41 23.46
N ALA A 36 -17.49 14.20 23.39
CA ALA A 36 -17.35 13.32 24.54
C ALA A 36 -16.17 13.70 25.46
N LEU A 37 -15.09 14.29 24.92
CA LEU A 37 -13.86 14.61 25.66
C LEU A 37 -13.83 16.04 26.19
N VAL A 38 -14.17 17.04 25.37
CA VAL A 38 -13.98 18.46 25.72
C VAL A 38 -14.79 18.87 26.95
N PRO A 39 -16.11 18.59 27.07
CA PRO A 39 -16.86 18.99 28.25
C PRO A 39 -16.44 18.25 29.52
N ARG A 40 -15.99 16.99 29.41
CA ARG A 40 -15.58 16.16 30.56
C ARG A 40 -14.24 16.60 31.16
N PHE A 41 -13.31 17.06 30.32
CA PHE A 41 -11.97 17.44 30.75
C PHE A 41 -11.70 18.94 30.63
N ALA A 42 -12.74 19.77 30.41
CA ALA A 42 -12.62 21.23 30.30
C ALA A 42 -11.89 21.86 31.50
N ASN A 43 -12.09 21.31 32.70
CA ASN A 43 -11.48 21.80 33.95
C ASN A 43 -10.01 21.36 34.13
N ALA A 44 -9.48 20.48 33.27
CA ALA A 44 -8.12 19.95 33.35
C ALA A 44 -7.42 20.02 31.98
N PRO A 45 -6.88 21.19 31.58
CA PRO A 45 -6.34 21.42 30.22
C PRO A 45 -5.25 20.44 29.80
N LEU A 46 -4.39 20.01 30.74
CA LEU A 46 -3.33 19.04 30.47
C LEU A 46 -3.89 17.65 30.18
N VAL A 47 -4.90 17.22 30.94
CA VAL A 47 -5.57 15.92 30.75
C VAL A 47 -6.35 15.91 29.44
N LEU A 48 -7.05 17.01 29.13
CA LEU A 48 -7.74 17.18 27.85
C LEU A 48 -6.77 17.10 26.67
N SER A 49 -5.65 17.81 26.74
CA SER A 49 -4.61 17.81 25.71
C SER A 49 -4.03 16.41 25.49
N ALA A 50 -3.73 15.69 26.57
CA ALA A 50 -3.26 14.31 26.50
C ALA A 50 -4.33 13.36 25.91
N ALA A 51 -5.60 13.52 26.27
CA ALA A 51 -6.69 12.71 25.74
C ALA A 51 -6.90 12.93 24.22
N LEU A 52 -6.89 14.20 23.78
CA LEU A 52 -6.97 14.55 22.35
C LEU A 52 -5.75 14.01 21.59
N ALA A 53 -4.54 14.20 22.10
CA ALA A 53 -3.32 13.67 21.50
C ALA A 53 -3.35 12.14 21.40
N ALA A 54 -3.82 11.44 22.43
CA ALA A 54 -3.94 9.98 22.45
C ALA A 54 -4.95 9.48 21.42
N TRP A 55 -6.12 10.13 21.33
CA TRP A 55 -7.12 9.82 20.31
C TRP A 55 -6.58 10.00 18.89
N MET A 56 -5.88 11.11 18.64
CA MET A 56 -5.29 11.39 17.33
C MET A 56 -4.17 10.40 16.97
N ALA A 57 -3.33 10.03 17.94
CA ALA A 57 -2.30 9.01 17.77
C ALA A 57 -2.90 7.63 17.49
N LEU A 58 -3.98 7.26 18.18
CA LEU A 58 -4.73 6.03 17.92
C LEU A 58 -5.33 6.03 16.51
N CYS A 59 -5.94 7.13 16.10
CA CYS A 59 -6.47 7.31 14.74
C CYS A 59 -5.38 7.15 13.68
N LEU A 60 -4.21 7.76 13.88
CA LEU A 60 -3.06 7.62 12.99
C LEU A 60 -2.54 6.16 12.97
N TYR A 61 -2.44 5.51 14.13
CA TYR A 61 -2.04 4.12 14.24
C TYR A 61 -2.97 3.21 13.42
N LEU A 62 -4.28 3.33 13.60
CA LEU A 62 -5.27 2.55 12.86
C LEU A 62 -5.25 2.87 11.35
N ALA A 63 -5.09 4.14 10.99
CA ALA A 63 -4.96 4.57 9.59
C ALA A 63 -3.72 3.99 8.90
N MET A 64 -2.61 3.79 9.63
CA MET A 64 -1.40 3.18 9.06
C MET A 64 -1.46 1.65 8.96
N LEU A 65 -2.27 1.00 9.81
CA LEU A 65 -2.49 -0.45 9.75
C LEU A 65 -3.45 -0.86 8.63
N ASP A 66 -4.44 -0.03 8.36
CA ASP A 66 -5.38 -0.27 7.30
C ASP A 66 -4.82 0.28 5.98
N ARG A 67 -4.63 -0.58 4.97
CA ARG A 67 -4.23 -0.17 3.62
C ARG A 67 -5.43 -0.04 2.67
N THR A 68 -6.65 -0.17 3.21
CA THR A 68 -7.89 0.08 2.46
C THR A 68 -8.34 1.54 2.66
N PRO A 69 -9.31 2.06 1.87
CA PRO A 69 -9.81 3.43 2.01
C PRO A 69 -10.48 3.71 3.34
N ARG A 70 -10.79 2.66 4.13
CA ARG A 70 -11.25 2.80 5.51
C ARG A 70 -10.23 3.55 6.38
N ALA A 71 -8.93 3.42 6.06
CA ALA A 71 -7.86 4.22 6.66
C ALA A 71 -8.16 5.72 6.62
N TYR A 72 -8.79 6.19 5.55
CA TYR A 72 -9.18 7.58 5.38
C TYR A 72 -10.21 8.03 6.42
N ALA A 73 -11.10 7.15 6.87
CA ALA A 73 -12.05 7.46 7.93
C ALA A 73 -11.34 7.67 9.28
N PHE A 74 -10.38 6.81 9.62
CA PHE A 74 -9.57 6.98 10.84
C PHE A 74 -8.72 8.24 10.78
N LEU A 75 -8.05 8.49 9.66
CA LEU A 75 -7.27 9.71 9.44
C LEU A 75 -8.15 10.96 9.59
N LEU A 76 -9.34 10.95 9.00
CA LEU A 76 -10.21 12.11 9.11
C LEU A 76 -10.87 12.26 10.48
N ALA A 77 -11.08 11.17 11.23
CA ALA A 77 -11.52 11.26 12.61
C ALA A 77 -10.49 12.04 13.46
N GLY A 78 -9.20 11.72 13.33
CA GLY A 78 -8.14 12.47 14.01
C GLY A 78 -8.04 13.94 13.55
N TYR A 79 -8.14 14.18 12.25
CA TYR A 79 -8.14 15.52 11.66
C TYR A 79 -9.31 16.38 12.18
N THR A 80 -10.53 15.84 12.15
CA THR A 80 -11.73 16.52 12.63
C THR A 80 -11.67 16.78 14.13
N THR A 81 -11.19 15.82 14.93
CA THR A 81 -11.01 16.02 16.37
C THR A 81 -10.04 17.15 16.67
N SER A 82 -8.97 17.30 15.88
CA SER A 82 -8.03 18.41 16.02
C SER A 82 -8.67 19.77 15.72
N LEU A 83 -9.37 19.89 14.58
CA LEU A 83 -9.98 21.13 14.13
C LEU A 83 -11.14 21.61 15.02
N ILE A 84 -11.90 20.70 15.63
CA ILE A 84 -13.00 21.05 16.53
C ILE A 84 -12.48 21.15 17.96
N GLY A 85 -11.66 20.20 18.40
CA GLY A 85 -11.29 20.02 19.79
C GLY A 85 -10.49 21.16 20.37
N PHE A 86 -9.41 21.59 19.72
CA PHE A 86 -8.54 22.64 20.27
C PHE A 86 -9.20 24.02 20.31
N PRO A 87 -9.89 24.51 19.25
CA PRO A 87 -10.59 25.79 19.33
C PRO A 87 -11.73 25.78 20.35
N ALA A 88 -12.43 24.65 20.49
CA ALA A 88 -13.58 24.56 21.39
C ALA A 88 -13.20 24.51 22.89
N VAL A 89 -11.91 24.38 23.23
CA VAL A 89 -11.43 24.56 24.62
C VAL A 89 -11.73 25.96 25.13
N MET A 90 -11.71 26.96 24.24
CA MET A 90 -11.97 28.35 24.62
C MET A 90 -13.45 28.63 24.87
N VAL A 91 -14.36 27.81 24.29
CA VAL A 91 -15.81 27.92 24.45
C VAL A 91 -16.45 26.52 24.58
N PRO A 92 -16.30 25.83 25.73
CA PRO A 92 -16.75 24.44 25.87
C PRO A 92 -18.27 24.25 25.72
N GLY A 93 -19.07 25.29 26.00
CA GLY A 93 -20.54 25.24 25.87
C GLY A 93 -21.02 25.07 24.42
N ASP A 94 -20.25 25.56 23.44
CA ASP A 94 -20.65 25.55 22.03
C ASP A 94 -20.09 24.34 21.26
N VAL A 95 -19.36 23.43 21.92
CA VAL A 95 -18.70 22.28 21.28
C VAL A 95 -19.68 21.46 20.45
N PHE A 96 -20.89 21.22 20.95
CA PHE A 96 -21.91 20.45 20.22
C PHE A 96 -22.36 21.19 18.95
N THR A 97 -22.63 22.49 19.05
CA THR A 97 -23.03 23.35 17.92
C THR A 97 -21.94 23.43 16.86
N ILE A 98 -20.68 23.59 17.27
CA ILE A 98 -19.53 23.58 16.36
C ILE A 98 -19.42 22.22 15.68
N ALA A 99 -19.56 21.13 16.44
CA ALA A 99 -19.43 19.78 15.92
C ALA A 99 -20.52 19.43 14.88
N ILE A 100 -21.79 19.70 15.19
CA ILE A 100 -22.89 19.41 14.26
C ILE A 100 -22.81 20.28 13.00
N THR A 101 -22.43 21.55 13.14
CA THR A 101 -22.21 22.46 12.00
C THR A 101 -21.13 21.92 11.07
N ARG A 102 -20.02 21.41 11.61
CA ARG A 102 -18.95 20.79 10.80
C ARG A 102 -19.42 19.52 10.08
N VAL A 103 -20.20 18.67 10.73
CA VAL A 103 -20.77 17.48 10.09
C VAL A 103 -21.69 17.88 8.94
N GLN A 104 -22.54 18.89 9.13
CA GLN A 104 -23.44 19.42 8.09
C GLN A 104 -22.66 20.04 6.92
N GLU A 105 -21.69 20.91 7.18
CA GLU A 105 -20.84 21.53 6.16
C GLU A 105 -20.12 20.49 5.29
N ILE A 106 -19.60 19.43 5.92
CA ILE A 106 -18.89 18.35 5.24
C ILE A 106 -19.87 17.50 4.43
N SER A 107 -21.04 17.19 4.98
CA SER A 107 -22.10 16.45 4.29
C SER A 107 -22.56 17.18 3.03
N ILE A 108 -22.84 18.48 3.13
CA ILE A 108 -23.22 19.32 1.99
C ILE A 108 -22.11 19.34 0.93
N GLY A 109 -20.85 19.51 1.36
CA GLY A 109 -19.72 19.48 0.43
C GLY A 109 -19.56 18.14 -0.31
N ILE A 110 -19.76 17.01 0.37
CA ILE A 110 -19.74 15.68 -0.25
C ILE A 110 -20.90 15.51 -1.22
N LEU A 111 -22.12 15.89 -0.82
CA LEU A 111 -23.31 15.79 -1.66
C LEU A 111 -23.15 16.63 -2.93
N ALA A 112 -22.71 17.88 -2.81
CA ALA A 112 -22.45 18.76 -3.93
C ALA A 112 -21.37 18.18 -4.88
N ALA A 113 -20.24 17.73 -4.32
CA ALA A 113 -19.17 17.13 -5.13
C ALA A 113 -19.66 15.86 -5.86
N THR A 114 -20.40 15.00 -5.17
CA THR A 114 -20.92 13.73 -5.73
C THR A 114 -21.96 14.01 -6.82
N LEU A 115 -22.84 14.99 -6.61
CA LEU A 115 -23.86 15.40 -7.58
C LEU A 115 -23.22 15.95 -8.85
N VAL A 116 -22.22 16.83 -8.73
CA VAL A 116 -21.51 17.40 -9.89
C VAL A 116 -20.76 16.31 -10.67
N HIS A 117 -20.05 15.41 -9.99
CA HIS A 117 -19.35 14.30 -10.65
C HIS A 117 -20.29 13.21 -11.21
N GLY A 118 -21.52 13.12 -10.68
CA GLY A 118 -22.56 12.22 -11.18
C GLY A 118 -23.28 12.77 -12.41
N LEU A 119 -23.61 14.07 -12.42
CA LEU A 119 -24.45 14.69 -13.45
C LEU A 119 -23.66 15.29 -14.62
N VAL A 120 -22.51 15.93 -14.36
CA VAL A 120 -21.83 16.74 -15.39
C VAL A 120 -20.86 15.90 -16.24
N LEU A 121 -20.11 14.98 -15.63
CA LEU A 121 -19.07 14.16 -16.29
C LEU A 121 -18.97 12.76 -15.65
N PRO A 122 -19.95 11.86 -15.84
CA PRO A 122 -19.91 10.52 -15.26
C PRO A 122 -18.82 9.65 -15.91
N ARG A 123 -17.62 9.66 -15.32
CA ARG A 123 -16.54 8.72 -15.68
C ARG A 123 -16.60 7.52 -14.75
N ARG A 124 -17.16 6.42 -15.26
CA ARG A 124 -17.31 5.14 -14.53
C ARG A 124 -15.95 4.48 -14.28
N VAL A 125 -15.73 3.98 -13.06
CA VAL A 125 -14.51 3.24 -12.67
C VAL A 125 -14.41 1.93 -13.43
N SER A 126 -15.54 1.27 -13.69
CA SER A 126 -15.60 -0.03 -14.39
C SER A 126 -14.84 -0.05 -15.72
N MET A 127 -14.99 0.97 -16.58
CA MET A 127 -14.29 1.04 -17.87
C MET A 127 -12.76 1.05 -17.70
N ARG A 128 -12.26 1.82 -16.71
CA ARG A 128 -10.81 1.85 -16.43
C ARG A 128 -10.32 0.53 -15.86
N VAL A 129 -11.11 -0.13 -15.01
CA VAL A 129 -10.76 -1.45 -14.48
C VAL A 129 -10.68 -2.48 -15.60
N HIS A 130 -11.63 -2.50 -16.54
CA HIS A 130 -11.58 -3.41 -17.69
C HIS A 130 -10.37 -3.14 -18.58
N ALA A 131 -10.08 -1.86 -18.88
CA ALA A 131 -8.92 -1.49 -19.67
C ALA A 131 -7.60 -1.85 -18.97
N ARG A 132 -7.51 -1.61 -17.65
CA ARG A 132 -6.31 -1.94 -16.88
C ARG A 132 -6.12 -3.45 -16.77
N VAL A 133 -7.16 -4.21 -16.46
CA VAL A 133 -7.10 -5.68 -16.47
C VAL A 133 -6.63 -6.21 -17.82
N ALA A 134 -7.13 -5.64 -18.93
CA ALA A 134 -6.65 -6.03 -20.26
C ALA A 134 -5.16 -5.75 -20.45
N ALA A 135 -4.71 -4.53 -20.15
CA ALA A 135 -3.30 -4.16 -20.28
C ALA A 135 -2.38 -5.06 -19.45
N VAL A 136 -2.78 -5.38 -18.21
CA VAL A 136 -1.99 -6.23 -17.31
C VAL A 136 -1.91 -7.68 -17.82
N LEU A 137 -2.98 -8.21 -18.39
CA LEU A 137 -2.97 -9.54 -19.01
C LEU A 137 -2.11 -9.56 -20.28
N ASP A 138 -2.19 -8.50 -21.09
CA ASP A 138 -1.38 -8.37 -22.30
C ASP A 138 0.12 -8.24 -21.95
N ASP A 139 0.45 -7.57 -20.84
CA ASP A 139 1.83 -7.45 -20.31
C ASP A 139 2.35 -8.81 -19.80
N ALA A 140 1.51 -9.60 -19.12
CA ALA A 140 1.88 -10.96 -18.70
C ALA A 140 2.10 -11.89 -19.91
N GLU A 141 1.26 -11.80 -20.94
CA GLU A 141 1.42 -12.54 -22.20
C GLU A 141 2.64 -12.09 -23.00
N ARG A 142 2.99 -10.80 -22.94
CA ARG A 142 4.22 -10.28 -23.52
C ARG A 142 5.44 -10.89 -22.83
N TRP A 143 5.47 -10.86 -21.51
CA TRP A 143 6.58 -11.43 -20.76
C TRP A 143 6.78 -12.93 -21.06
N THR A 144 5.70 -13.71 -21.12
CA THR A 144 5.82 -15.14 -21.46
C THR A 144 6.32 -15.37 -22.88
N ARG A 145 5.92 -14.53 -23.84
CA ARG A 145 6.43 -14.56 -25.22
C ARG A 145 7.92 -14.23 -25.26
N ASP A 146 8.33 -13.16 -24.60
CA ASP A 146 9.71 -12.65 -24.63
C ASP A 146 10.67 -13.64 -23.93
N MET A 147 10.22 -14.24 -22.83
CA MET A 147 10.90 -15.34 -22.14
C MET A 147 11.10 -16.56 -23.07
N ARG A 148 10.04 -17.01 -23.76
CA ARG A 148 10.11 -18.15 -24.70
C ARG A 148 11.02 -17.83 -25.89
N ALA A 149 11.01 -16.59 -26.37
CA ALA A 149 11.88 -16.12 -27.44
C ALA A 149 13.36 -15.97 -27.02
N GLY A 150 13.65 -16.00 -25.71
CA GLY A 150 15.01 -15.80 -25.19
C GLY A 150 15.49 -14.36 -25.26
N ALA A 151 14.61 -13.41 -24.93
CA ALA A 151 14.97 -12.02 -24.75
C ALA A 151 16.08 -11.84 -23.70
N SER A 152 16.77 -10.69 -23.73
CA SER A 152 17.84 -10.40 -22.78
C SER A 152 17.32 -10.28 -21.34
N ASP A 153 18.17 -10.60 -20.36
CA ASP A 153 17.87 -10.51 -18.93
C ASP A 153 17.33 -9.14 -18.49
N THR A 154 17.75 -8.06 -19.15
CA THR A 154 17.30 -6.69 -18.90
C THR A 154 15.83 -6.48 -19.25
N VAL A 155 15.37 -7.07 -20.36
CA VAL A 155 13.97 -7.00 -20.81
C VAL A 155 13.10 -7.81 -19.85
N LEU A 156 13.50 -9.06 -19.58
CA LEU A 156 12.76 -9.96 -18.68
C LEU A 156 12.67 -9.43 -17.25
N ALA A 157 13.73 -8.79 -16.74
CA ALA A 157 13.70 -8.15 -15.43
C ALA A 157 12.73 -6.96 -15.39
N THR A 158 12.67 -6.18 -16.48
CA THR A 158 11.73 -5.06 -16.60
C THR A 158 10.30 -5.59 -16.60
N ASP A 159 10.00 -6.58 -17.43
CA ASP A 159 8.67 -7.19 -17.54
C ASP A 159 8.21 -7.81 -16.22
N ARG A 160 9.09 -8.58 -15.56
CA ARG A 160 8.80 -9.16 -14.23
C ARG A 160 8.43 -8.07 -13.21
N SER A 161 9.20 -6.98 -13.17
CA SER A 161 8.94 -5.88 -12.25
C SER A 161 7.63 -5.15 -12.57
N LYS A 162 7.31 -5.02 -13.87
CA LYS A 162 6.09 -4.39 -14.36
C LYS A 162 4.86 -5.22 -13.99
N VAL A 163 4.85 -6.51 -14.30
CA VAL A 163 3.73 -7.42 -13.97
C VAL A 163 3.50 -7.49 -12.44
N ALA A 164 4.58 -7.52 -11.64
CA ALA A 164 4.46 -7.48 -10.19
C ALA A 164 3.85 -6.15 -9.68
N ALA A 165 4.24 -5.01 -10.25
CA ALA A 165 3.67 -3.71 -9.92
C ALA A 165 2.20 -3.59 -10.35
N ASP A 166 1.88 -4.08 -11.55
CA ASP A 166 0.54 -4.11 -12.12
C ASP A 166 -0.44 -4.93 -11.26
N LEU A 167 0.02 -6.07 -10.73
CA LEU A 167 -0.77 -6.90 -9.83
C LEU A 167 -1.14 -6.17 -8.52
N LEU A 168 -0.24 -5.32 -8.01
CA LEU A 168 -0.49 -4.48 -6.84
C LEU A 168 -1.48 -3.34 -7.15
N GLU A 169 -1.40 -2.77 -8.35
CA GLU A 169 -2.33 -1.71 -8.77
C GLU A 169 -3.76 -2.23 -8.96
N LEU A 170 -3.93 -3.44 -9.52
CA LEU A 170 -5.22 -4.11 -9.65
C LEU A 170 -5.94 -4.25 -8.31
N HIS A 171 -5.19 -4.48 -7.22
CA HIS A 171 -5.76 -4.51 -5.88
C HIS A 171 -6.36 -3.16 -5.48
N VAL A 172 -5.63 -2.06 -5.70
CA VAL A 172 -6.09 -0.70 -5.37
C VAL A 172 -7.38 -0.36 -6.13
N LEU A 173 -7.49 -0.78 -7.39
CA LEU A 173 -8.70 -0.57 -8.19
C LEU A 173 -9.89 -1.39 -7.71
N SER A 174 -9.65 -2.64 -7.25
CA SER A 174 -10.70 -3.54 -6.74
C SER A 174 -11.49 -2.93 -5.59
N ILE A 175 -10.84 -2.11 -4.78
CA ILE A 175 -11.37 -1.55 -3.55
C ILE A 175 -12.53 -0.58 -3.81
N HIS A 176 -12.48 0.20 -4.89
CA HIS A 176 -13.48 1.24 -5.19
C HIS A 176 -14.67 0.71 -5.99
N LEU A 177 -14.55 -0.50 -6.55
CA LEU A 177 -15.53 -1.12 -7.42
C LEU A 177 -16.92 -1.36 -6.78
N PRO A 178 -17.03 -1.75 -5.48
CA PRO A 178 -18.33 -1.90 -4.83
C PRO A 178 -19.19 -0.62 -4.80
N TYR A 179 -18.56 0.55 -4.93
CA TYR A 179 -19.20 1.86 -4.84
C TYR A 179 -19.57 2.44 -6.22
N ASP A 180 -19.18 1.79 -7.32
CA ASP A 180 -19.35 2.31 -8.69
C ASP A 180 -20.56 1.71 -9.43
N SER A 181 -21.02 0.50 -9.05
CA SER A 181 -22.16 -0.15 -9.72
C SER A 181 -22.90 -1.13 -8.82
N ALA A 182 -24.17 -1.43 -9.18
CA ALA A 182 -24.97 -2.47 -8.52
C ALA A 182 -24.32 -3.87 -8.57
N HIS A 183 -23.42 -4.11 -9.54
CA HIS A 183 -22.68 -5.38 -9.71
C HIS A 183 -21.27 -5.33 -9.10
N GLY A 184 -20.88 -4.24 -8.42
CA GLY A 184 -19.51 -4.02 -7.96
C GLY A 184 -18.99 -5.12 -7.02
N VAL A 185 -19.85 -5.66 -6.15
CA VAL A 185 -19.50 -6.77 -5.25
C VAL A 185 -19.09 -8.03 -6.02
N VAL A 186 -19.82 -8.35 -7.09
CA VAL A 186 -19.54 -9.51 -7.96
C VAL A 186 -18.22 -9.30 -8.70
N GLN A 187 -18.00 -8.11 -9.24
CA GLN A 187 -16.76 -7.76 -9.94
C GLN A 187 -15.54 -7.87 -9.01
N VAL A 188 -15.67 -7.49 -7.73
CA VAL A 188 -14.60 -7.70 -6.74
C VAL A 188 -14.30 -9.18 -6.53
N GLN A 189 -15.31 -10.05 -6.47
CA GLN A 189 -15.06 -11.49 -6.32
C GLN A 189 -14.32 -12.08 -7.52
N ILE A 190 -14.72 -11.71 -8.74
CA ILE A 190 -14.05 -12.14 -9.97
C ILE A 190 -12.61 -11.62 -10.00
N LEU A 191 -12.40 -10.36 -9.60
CA LEU A 191 -11.08 -9.74 -9.57
C LEU A 191 -10.15 -10.37 -8.51
N ARG A 192 -10.69 -10.86 -7.38
CA ARG A 192 -9.92 -11.65 -6.41
C ARG A 192 -9.46 -12.98 -6.99
N ALA A 193 -10.36 -13.70 -7.68
CA ALA A 193 -10.00 -14.93 -8.38
C ALA A 193 -8.96 -14.67 -9.49
N LEU A 194 -9.09 -13.55 -10.21
CA LEU A 194 -8.14 -13.14 -11.24
C LEU A 194 -6.77 -12.82 -10.65
N HIS A 195 -6.73 -12.06 -9.54
CA HIS A 195 -5.50 -11.78 -8.81
C HIS A 195 -4.81 -13.08 -8.40
N ASP A 196 -5.56 -14.04 -7.85
CA ASP A 196 -5.00 -15.31 -7.41
C ASP A 196 -4.43 -16.14 -8.57
N ARG A 197 -5.07 -16.15 -9.75
CA ARG A 197 -4.52 -16.78 -10.96
C ARG A 197 -3.31 -16.04 -11.52
N MET A 198 -3.30 -14.72 -11.45
CA MET A 198 -2.13 -13.93 -11.84
C MET A 198 -0.91 -14.18 -10.95
N LEU A 199 -1.11 -14.48 -9.65
CA LEU A 199 -0.01 -14.94 -8.79
C LEU A 199 0.63 -16.22 -9.34
N ASP A 200 -0.20 -17.16 -9.81
CA ASP A 200 0.27 -18.41 -10.42
C ASP A 200 1.05 -18.11 -11.71
N VAL A 201 0.53 -17.23 -12.59
CA VAL A 201 1.24 -16.76 -13.79
C VAL A 201 2.61 -16.18 -13.44
N LEU A 202 2.69 -15.32 -12.44
CA LEU A 202 3.95 -14.67 -12.04
C LEU A 202 4.99 -15.68 -11.55
N VAL A 203 4.56 -16.62 -10.71
CA VAL A 203 5.44 -17.65 -10.13
C VAL A 203 5.90 -18.65 -11.19
N LEU A 204 4.98 -19.13 -12.04
CA LEU A 204 5.25 -20.08 -13.11
C LEU A 204 6.11 -19.47 -14.22
N SER A 205 5.85 -18.22 -14.65
CA SER A 205 6.72 -17.53 -15.62
C SER A 205 8.14 -17.42 -15.11
N SER A 206 8.34 -17.00 -13.85
CA SER A 206 9.70 -16.91 -13.29
C SER A 206 10.36 -18.30 -13.11
N ALA A 207 9.57 -19.35 -12.89
CA ALA A 207 10.07 -20.73 -12.84
C ALA A 207 10.52 -21.24 -14.21
N VAL A 208 9.71 -20.98 -15.24
CA VAL A 208 10.00 -21.34 -16.65
C VAL A 208 11.22 -20.58 -17.16
N GLU A 209 11.35 -19.29 -16.84
CA GLU A 209 12.50 -18.46 -17.18
C GLU A 209 13.80 -19.06 -16.62
N ASP A 210 13.83 -19.37 -15.31
CA ASP A 210 15.00 -19.97 -14.66
C ASP A 210 15.31 -21.37 -15.20
N SER A 211 14.30 -22.14 -15.59
CA SER A 211 14.48 -23.45 -16.22
C SER A 211 15.09 -23.34 -17.63
N ILE A 212 14.61 -22.40 -18.46
CA ILE A 212 15.13 -22.15 -19.81
C ILE A 212 16.59 -21.69 -19.74
N ASP A 213 16.90 -20.74 -18.85
CA ASP A 213 18.26 -20.21 -18.73
C ASP A 213 19.26 -21.28 -18.29
N ARG A 214 18.86 -22.19 -17.39
CA ARG A 214 19.69 -23.33 -17.01
C ARG A 214 19.95 -24.29 -18.15
N LEU A 215 18.94 -24.63 -18.94
CA LEU A 215 19.09 -25.52 -20.09
C LEU A 215 19.98 -24.91 -21.19
N ARG A 216 20.03 -23.58 -21.28
CA ARG A 216 20.92 -22.84 -22.19
C ARG A 216 22.31 -22.60 -21.63
N SER A 217 22.50 -22.74 -20.31
CA SER A 217 23.77 -22.46 -19.67
C SER A 217 24.86 -23.47 -20.09
N PRO A 218 26.14 -23.07 -20.10
CA PRO A 218 27.26 -23.98 -20.40
C PRO A 218 27.36 -25.16 -19.42
N GLN A 219 26.77 -25.02 -18.23
CA GLN A 219 26.71 -26.06 -17.19
C GLN A 219 25.65 -27.14 -17.49
N ALA A 220 24.85 -26.99 -18.54
CA ALA A 220 23.87 -27.99 -18.95
C ALA A 220 24.50 -29.37 -19.23
N GLY A 221 25.73 -29.41 -19.76
CA GLY A 221 26.47 -30.66 -19.99
C GLY A 221 26.82 -31.43 -18.70
N ALA A 222 27.01 -30.74 -17.58
CA ALA A 222 27.21 -31.39 -16.28
C ALA A 222 25.89 -31.95 -15.70
N MET A 223 24.75 -31.41 -16.13
CA MET A 223 23.42 -31.93 -15.77
C MET A 223 23.07 -33.22 -16.52
N ASP A 224 23.62 -33.41 -17.71
CA ASP A 224 23.46 -34.64 -18.50
C ASP A 224 24.06 -35.84 -17.76
N ALA A 225 25.29 -35.70 -17.27
CA ALA A 225 25.99 -36.76 -16.53
C ALA A 225 25.24 -37.20 -15.26
N THR A 226 24.35 -36.35 -14.75
CA THR A 226 23.57 -36.63 -13.55
C THR A 226 22.11 -36.94 -13.85
N GLY A 227 21.62 -36.89 -15.10
CA GLY A 227 20.19 -37.11 -15.41
C GLY A 227 19.23 -36.01 -14.92
N TRP A 228 19.75 -34.89 -14.41
CA TRP A 228 18.92 -33.74 -14.03
C TRP A 228 18.38 -32.97 -15.23
N ARG A 229 19.04 -33.06 -16.38
CA ARG A 229 18.58 -32.37 -17.59
C ARG A 229 17.23 -32.88 -18.06
N ASP A 230 17.05 -34.20 -18.10
CA ASP A 230 15.80 -34.83 -18.52
C ASP A 230 14.65 -34.48 -17.57
N LEU A 231 14.91 -34.54 -16.26
CA LEU A 231 13.94 -34.11 -15.24
C LEU A 231 13.61 -32.61 -15.35
N LEU A 232 14.59 -31.76 -15.65
CA LEU A 232 14.35 -30.33 -15.86
C LEU A 232 13.54 -30.08 -17.12
N GLN A 233 13.77 -30.84 -18.20
CA GLN A 233 12.97 -30.75 -19.42
C GLN A 233 11.53 -31.21 -19.20
N ALA A 234 11.32 -32.33 -18.51
CA ALA A 234 9.99 -32.82 -18.14
C ALA A 234 9.25 -31.81 -17.23
N SER A 235 9.92 -31.30 -16.20
CA SER A 235 9.40 -30.27 -15.30
C SER A 235 9.07 -28.97 -16.05
N LEU A 236 9.92 -28.56 -16.99
CA LEU A 236 9.69 -27.40 -17.84
C LEU A 236 8.44 -27.58 -18.71
N ALA A 237 8.24 -28.74 -19.33
CA ALA A 237 7.05 -29.02 -20.14
C ALA A 237 5.77 -28.95 -19.30
N ALA A 238 5.78 -29.55 -18.10
CA ALA A 238 4.67 -29.47 -17.17
C ALA A 238 4.37 -28.02 -16.72
N GLN A 239 5.42 -27.26 -16.36
CA GLN A 239 5.30 -25.86 -15.97
C GLN A 239 4.78 -24.97 -17.10
N GLN A 240 5.17 -25.24 -18.36
CA GLN A 240 4.66 -24.52 -19.53
C GLN A 240 3.17 -24.79 -19.76
N ALA A 241 2.74 -26.05 -19.66
CA ALA A 241 1.32 -26.41 -19.80
C ALA A 241 0.47 -25.77 -18.68
N GLU A 242 0.96 -25.76 -17.45
CA GLU A 242 0.29 -25.10 -16.33
C GLU A 242 0.24 -23.57 -16.50
N LEU A 243 1.31 -22.97 -17.02
CA LEU A 243 1.38 -21.54 -17.31
C LEU A 243 0.38 -21.13 -18.41
N ASP A 244 0.25 -21.92 -19.47
CA ASP A 244 -0.73 -21.68 -20.54
C ASP A 244 -2.17 -21.82 -20.00
N LEU A 245 -2.42 -22.81 -19.14
CA LEU A 245 -3.70 -22.96 -18.45
C LEU A 245 -4.01 -21.75 -17.54
N ALA A 246 -3.03 -21.25 -16.81
CA ALA A 246 -3.20 -20.09 -15.95
C ALA A 246 -3.54 -18.81 -16.75
N HIS A 247 -2.94 -18.63 -17.93
CA HIS A 247 -3.30 -17.55 -18.84
C HIS A 247 -4.73 -17.70 -19.38
N ALA A 248 -5.11 -18.91 -19.79
CA ALA A 248 -6.48 -19.18 -20.24
C ALA A 248 -7.51 -18.92 -19.13
N ASP A 249 -7.24 -19.36 -17.90
CA ASP A 249 -8.06 -19.09 -16.72
C ASP A 249 -8.21 -17.57 -16.47
N CYS A 250 -7.14 -16.79 -16.64
CA CYS A 250 -7.19 -15.33 -16.53
C CYS A 250 -8.09 -14.69 -17.61
N ARG A 251 -8.02 -15.16 -18.85
CA ARG A 251 -8.88 -14.68 -19.96
C ARG A 251 -10.36 -15.03 -19.73
N VAL A 252 -10.66 -16.21 -19.19
CA VAL A 252 -12.02 -16.60 -18.78
C VAL A 252 -12.55 -15.65 -17.70
N LEU A 253 -11.75 -15.36 -16.67
CA LEU A 253 -12.13 -14.42 -15.61
C LEU A 253 -12.28 -12.98 -16.13
N GLN A 254 -11.46 -12.56 -17.09
CA GLN A 254 -11.61 -11.26 -17.77
C GLN A 254 -12.95 -11.16 -18.51
N ALA A 255 -13.36 -12.22 -19.21
CA ALA A 255 -14.65 -12.26 -19.90
C ALA A 255 -15.83 -12.20 -18.92
N GLN A 256 -15.74 -12.94 -17.80
CA GLN A 256 -16.74 -12.87 -16.73
C GLN A 256 -16.79 -11.49 -16.07
N LEU A 257 -15.64 -10.81 -15.93
CA LEU A 257 -15.59 -9.47 -15.37
C LEU A 257 -16.35 -8.46 -16.24
N ARG A 258 -16.29 -8.60 -17.58
CA ARG A 258 -17.03 -7.74 -18.53
C ARG A 258 -18.54 -7.92 -18.45
N THR A 259 -19.01 -9.14 -18.19
CA THR A 259 -20.44 -9.43 -18.08
C THR A 259 -20.99 -9.20 -16.66
N ALA A 260 -20.14 -9.33 -15.64
CA ALA A 260 -20.43 -9.11 -14.23
C ALA A 260 -21.68 -9.85 -13.69
N ARG A 261 -21.96 -11.04 -14.24
CA ARG A 261 -23.12 -11.85 -13.86
C ARG A 261 -23.04 -12.31 -12.40
N SER A 262 -24.13 -12.23 -11.65
CA SER A 262 -24.20 -12.65 -10.24
C SER A 262 -23.91 -14.15 -10.04
N ASP A 263 -24.17 -14.97 -11.06
CA ASP A 263 -23.95 -16.41 -11.09
C ASP A 263 -22.66 -16.82 -11.84
N TRP A 264 -21.68 -15.92 -11.96
CA TRP A 264 -20.39 -16.18 -12.62
C TRP A 264 -19.70 -17.46 -12.13
N ARG A 265 -19.88 -17.83 -10.85
CA ARG A 265 -19.31 -19.05 -10.24
C ARG A 265 -19.71 -20.35 -10.94
N ARG A 266 -20.87 -20.37 -11.62
CA ARG A 266 -21.34 -21.54 -12.39
C ARG A 266 -20.72 -21.61 -13.79
N HIS A 267 -20.21 -20.48 -14.28
CA HIS A 267 -19.68 -20.31 -15.63
C HIS A 267 -18.15 -20.40 -15.68
N VAL A 268 -17.52 -20.76 -14.57
CA VAL A 268 -16.07 -20.91 -14.45
C VAL A 268 -15.72 -22.26 -13.84
N PRO A 269 -14.55 -22.83 -14.17
CA PRO A 269 -14.06 -24.05 -13.54
C PRO A 269 -14.05 -23.94 -12.01
N ALA A 270 -14.46 -25.01 -11.31
CA ALA A 270 -14.57 -25.04 -9.84
C ALA A 270 -13.27 -24.65 -9.12
N ARG A 271 -12.11 -24.92 -9.74
CA ARG A 271 -10.78 -24.54 -9.22
C ARG A 271 -10.62 -23.02 -9.01
N LEU A 272 -11.29 -22.20 -9.82
CA LEU A 272 -11.22 -20.72 -9.76
C LEU A 272 -12.08 -20.14 -8.63
N VAL A 273 -13.07 -20.90 -8.16
CA VAL A 273 -14.05 -20.45 -7.15
C VAL A 273 -13.60 -20.78 -5.73
N ARG A 274 -12.91 -21.90 -5.54
CA ARG A 274 -12.55 -22.43 -4.21
C ARG A 274 -11.46 -21.63 -3.48
N HIS A 275 -10.67 -20.82 -4.19
CA HIS A 275 -9.43 -20.23 -3.65
C HIS A 275 -9.36 -18.70 -3.68
N ALA A 276 -10.48 -18.01 -3.92
CA ALA A 276 -10.52 -16.55 -4.11
C ALA A 276 -10.36 -15.77 -2.78
N GLN A 277 -9.14 -15.71 -2.25
CA GLN A 277 -8.80 -14.88 -1.09
C GLN A 277 -8.52 -13.44 -1.52
N GLY A 278 -7.91 -13.27 -2.70
CA GLY A 278 -7.46 -11.98 -3.21
C GLY A 278 -6.26 -11.42 -2.45
N ALA A 279 -5.93 -10.15 -2.72
CA ALA A 279 -4.69 -9.59 -2.20
C ALA A 279 -4.70 -9.39 -0.68
N VAL A 280 -3.66 -9.88 -0.01
CA VAL A 280 -3.42 -9.68 1.42
C VAL A 280 -2.17 -8.84 1.58
N LEU A 281 -2.33 -7.62 2.10
CA LEU A 281 -1.21 -6.67 2.20
C LEU A 281 -0.42 -6.83 3.49
N HIS A 282 0.86 -6.47 3.42
CA HIS A 282 1.72 -6.38 4.59
C HIS A 282 1.34 -5.15 5.47
N ARG A 283 1.17 -5.39 6.77
CA ARG A 283 0.95 -4.34 7.79
C ARG A 283 2.20 -4.19 8.65
N ASP A 284 2.75 -2.97 8.74
CA ASP A 284 3.93 -2.68 9.56
C ASP A 284 3.55 -2.00 10.88
N HIS A 285 3.23 -2.82 11.89
CA HIS A 285 2.84 -2.35 13.22
C HIS A 285 3.91 -1.49 13.91
N ARG A 286 5.19 -1.70 13.62
CA ARG A 286 6.27 -0.96 14.30
C ARG A 286 6.36 0.47 13.76
N LEU A 287 6.25 0.63 12.45
CA LEU A 287 6.20 1.95 11.83
C LEU A 287 4.93 2.69 12.25
N ALA A 288 3.79 1.98 12.30
CA ALA A 288 2.52 2.46 12.85
C ALA A 288 2.69 3.03 14.26
N LEU A 289 3.23 2.24 15.18
CA LEU A 289 3.39 2.62 16.57
C LEU A 289 4.37 3.79 16.73
N ARG A 290 5.51 3.77 16.02
CA ARG A 290 6.52 4.84 16.11
C ARG A 290 5.97 6.18 15.61
N SER A 291 5.20 6.18 14.53
CA SER A 291 4.62 7.40 13.98
C SER A 291 3.49 7.94 14.85
N ALA A 292 2.65 7.04 15.39
CA ALA A 292 1.60 7.41 16.36
C ALA A 292 2.21 7.99 17.64
N LEU A 293 3.27 7.39 18.18
CA LEU A 293 3.97 7.90 19.35
C LEU A 293 4.61 9.27 19.07
N GLY A 294 5.21 9.46 17.89
CA GLY A 294 5.76 10.77 17.50
C GLY A 294 4.69 11.85 17.39
N ALA A 295 3.53 11.53 16.79
CA ALA A 295 2.40 12.43 16.76
C ALA A 295 1.89 12.77 18.16
N PHE A 296 1.74 11.77 19.03
CA PHE A 296 1.34 11.95 20.43
C PHE A 296 2.27 12.92 21.17
N VAL A 297 3.59 12.64 21.14
CA VAL A 297 4.61 13.45 21.82
C VAL A 297 4.66 14.87 21.24
N GLY A 298 4.62 15.02 19.92
CA GLY A 298 4.65 16.33 19.27
C GLY A 298 3.44 17.20 19.59
N ILE A 299 2.24 16.62 19.56
CA ILE A 299 1.00 17.32 19.92
C ILE A 299 1.02 17.69 21.41
N LEU A 300 1.37 16.74 22.28
CA LEU A 300 1.38 16.96 23.73
C LEU A 300 2.39 18.04 24.13
N LEU A 301 3.62 17.99 23.64
CA LEU A 301 4.64 19.01 23.90
C LEU A 301 4.18 20.39 23.44
N SER A 302 3.55 20.48 22.26
CA SER A 302 3.00 21.76 21.81
C SER A 302 1.88 22.28 22.69
N CYS A 303 1.02 21.41 23.21
CA CYS A 303 -0.05 21.82 24.12
C CYS A 303 0.54 22.31 25.45
N VAL A 304 1.57 21.63 25.97
CA VAL A 304 2.28 22.05 27.19
C VAL A 304 2.92 23.42 26.98
N LEU A 305 3.60 23.64 25.85
CA LEU A 305 4.18 24.94 25.52
C LEU A 305 3.12 26.04 25.39
N TRP A 306 1.99 25.74 24.75
CA TRP A 306 0.88 26.68 24.65
C TRP A 306 0.33 27.07 26.04
N ILE A 307 0.06 26.08 26.90
CA ILE A 307 -0.45 26.31 28.25
C ILE A 307 0.56 27.13 29.08
N ALA A 308 1.86 26.82 28.96
CA ALA A 308 2.91 27.51 29.71
C ALA A 308 3.12 28.97 29.24
N THR A 309 2.97 29.24 27.95
CA THR A 309 3.19 30.58 27.37
C THR A 309 1.95 31.48 27.44
N GLY A 310 0.76 30.91 27.66
CA GLY A 310 -0.49 31.67 27.66
C GLY A 310 -0.81 32.30 26.29
N TRP A 311 -0.27 31.75 25.19
CA TRP A 311 -0.42 32.32 23.86
C TRP A 311 -1.88 32.27 23.39
N SER A 312 -2.44 33.43 23.01
CA SER A 312 -3.85 33.59 22.62
C SER A 312 -4.30 32.64 21.51
N ASP A 313 -3.52 32.48 20.44
CA ASP A 313 -3.84 31.60 19.30
C ASP A 313 -3.09 30.26 19.34
N GLY A 314 -2.55 29.86 20.50
CA GLY A 314 -1.85 28.57 20.59
C GLY A 314 -2.79 27.36 20.40
N ALA A 315 -4.10 27.51 20.60
CA ALA A 315 -5.11 26.51 20.20
C ALA A 315 -5.08 26.25 18.69
N THR A 316 -4.98 27.32 17.88
CA THR A 316 -4.87 27.22 16.42
C THR A 316 -3.57 26.53 16.02
N ALA A 317 -2.46 26.87 16.67
CA ALA A 317 -1.16 26.22 16.43
C ALA A 317 -1.21 24.71 16.77
N ALA A 318 -1.78 24.34 17.92
CA ALA A 318 -1.95 22.95 18.33
C ALA A 318 -2.85 22.16 17.36
N SER A 319 -3.93 22.78 16.88
CA SER A 319 -4.80 22.22 15.85
C SER A 319 -4.06 21.97 14.54
N ILE A 320 -3.19 22.90 14.12
CA ILE A 320 -2.42 22.77 12.89
C ILE A 320 -1.38 21.65 13.00
N ILE A 321 -0.70 21.52 14.14
CA ILE A 321 0.24 20.43 14.41
C ILE A 321 -0.48 19.09 14.34
N GLY A 322 -1.58 18.96 15.07
CA GLY A 322 -2.36 17.73 15.09
C GLY A 322 -2.87 17.35 13.70
N THR A 323 -3.42 18.33 12.99
CA THR A 323 -3.87 18.19 11.60
C THR A 323 -2.73 17.73 10.68
N ALA A 324 -1.55 18.36 10.75
CA ALA A 324 -0.40 18.00 9.93
C ALA A 324 0.11 16.58 10.27
N CYS A 325 0.26 16.25 11.56
CA CYS A 325 0.66 14.93 12.04
C CYS A 325 -0.22 13.81 11.48
N VAL A 326 -1.53 14.03 11.45
CA VAL A 326 -2.48 13.03 10.95
C VAL A 326 -2.52 13.02 9.41
N LEU A 327 -2.49 14.18 8.76
CA LEU A 327 -2.57 14.30 7.30
C LEU A 327 -1.34 13.72 6.58
N PHE A 328 -0.14 13.98 7.10
CA PHE A 328 1.12 13.52 6.51
C PHE A 328 1.64 12.23 7.13
N GLY A 329 1.09 11.81 8.28
CA GLY A 329 1.59 10.66 9.02
C GLY A 329 1.52 9.33 8.28
N THR A 330 0.66 9.20 7.27
CA THR A 330 0.55 8.00 6.42
C THR A 330 1.48 8.01 5.20
N ILE A 331 2.18 9.13 4.94
CA ILE A 331 3.05 9.27 3.76
C ILE A 331 4.44 8.70 4.08
N GLU A 332 4.97 7.87 3.19
CA GLU A 332 6.36 7.42 3.31
C GLU A 332 7.32 8.61 3.16
N ALA A 333 8.20 8.83 4.14
CA ALA A 333 9.09 10.00 4.22
C ALA A 333 8.33 11.34 4.11
N PRO A 334 7.62 11.76 5.17
CA PRO A 334 6.74 12.93 5.12
C PRO A 334 7.48 14.28 4.97
N ALA A 335 8.75 14.37 5.37
CA ALA A 335 9.46 15.65 5.48
C ALA A 335 9.52 16.48 4.17
N PRO A 336 9.87 15.90 2.99
CA PRO A 336 9.85 16.65 1.73
C PRO A 336 8.45 17.13 1.33
N HIS A 337 7.41 16.37 1.67
CA HIS A 337 6.02 16.74 1.38
C HIS A 337 5.55 17.89 2.26
N VAL A 338 5.89 17.85 3.56
CA VAL A 338 5.61 18.94 4.50
C VAL A 338 6.37 20.21 4.12
N MET A 339 7.61 20.10 3.64
CA MET A 339 8.36 21.28 3.15
C MET A 339 7.66 21.94 1.94
N ARG A 340 7.19 21.14 0.98
CA ARG A 340 6.40 21.68 -0.16
C ARG A 340 5.09 22.31 0.31
N TYR A 341 4.43 21.71 1.30
CA TYR A 341 3.24 22.27 1.94
C TYR A 341 3.54 23.61 2.62
N LEU A 342 4.70 23.75 3.27
CA LEU A 342 5.15 25.00 3.92
C LEU A 342 5.34 26.11 2.87
N VAL A 343 6.02 25.82 1.76
CA VAL A 343 6.19 26.77 0.64
C VAL A 343 4.82 27.21 0.08
N GLY A 344 3.91 26.26 -0.12
CA GLY A 344 2.53 26.55 -0.53
C GLY A 344 1.78 27.40 0.50
N SER A 345 2.00 27.14 1.80
CA SER A 345 1.39 27.89 2.90
C SER A 345 1.84 29.35 2.89
N CYS A 346 3.09 29.67 2.56
CA CYS A 346 3.56 31.04 2.37
C CYS A 346 2.76 31.79 1.30
N ILE A 347 2.53 31.15 0.16
CA ILE A 347 1.72 31.72 -0.93
C ILE A 347 0.28 31.91 -0.45
N GLY A 348 -0.31 30.91 0.22
CA GLY A 348 -1.68 31.00 0.73
C GLY A 348 -1.87 32.07 1.81
N VAL A 349 -0.87 32.32 2.66
CA VAL A 349 -0.87 33.44 3.62
C VAL A 349 -0.85 34.77 2.88
N ALA A 350 0.06 34.94 1.90
CA ALA A 350 0.15 36.18 1.13
C ALA A 350 -1.15 36.49 0.38
N VAL A 351 -1.72 35.49 -0.31
CA VAL A 351 -3.01 35.64 -1.02
C VAL A 351 -4.15 35.84 -0.02
N GLY A 352 -4.16 35.15 1.11
CA GLY A 352 -5.18 35.28 2.15
C GLY A 352 -5.22 36.68 2.76
N LEU A 353 -4.05 37.25 3.07
CA LEU A 353 -3.94 38.63 3.55
C LEU A 353 -4.38 39.64 2.48
N LEU A 354 -3.97 39.45 1.23
CA LEU A 354 -4.39 40.32 0.13
C LEU A 354 -5.93 40.33 -0.01
N TYR A 355 -6.55 39.16 -0.01
CA TYR A 355 -7.99 39.03 -0.14
C TYR A 355 -8.74 39.58 1.08
N GLY A 356 -8.31 39.21 2.28
CA GLY A 356 -8.95 39.65 3.52
C GLY A 356 -8.85 41.15 3.76
N LEU A 357 -7.77 41.80 3.29
CA LEU A 357 -7.53 43.23 3.54
C LEU A 357 -7.99 44.15 2.41
N LEU A 358 -7.86 43.75 1.14
CA LEU A 358 -8.18 44.64 0.01
C LEU A 358 -9.49 44.27 -0.70
N ILE A 359 -9.80 42.98 -0.82
CA ILE A 359 -10.89 42.52 -1.70
C ILE A 359 -12.18 42.36 -0.91
N PHE A 360 -12.18 41.57 0.17
CA PHE A 360 -13.39 41.29 0.94
C PHE A 360 -14.07 42.52 1.55
N PRO A 361 -13.35 43.55 2.04
CA PRO A 361 -14.01 44.76 2.53
C PRO A 361 -14.77 45.54 1.45
N ALA A 362 -14.40 45.37 0.17
CA ALA A 362 -15.06 46.03 -0.96
C ALA A 362 -16.26 45.23 -1.50
N LEU A 363 -16.43 43.97 -1.09
CA LEU A 363 -17.51 43.09 -1.55
C LEU A 363 -18.64 43.08 -0.53
N SER A 364 -19.86 43.33 -0.99
CA SER A 364 -21.07 43.32 -0.15
C SER A 364 -22.07 42.23 -0.54
N ASP A 365 -21.84 41.56 -1.66
CA ASP A 365 -22.74 40.58 -2.25
C ASP A 365 -22.12 39.19 -2.36
N PHE A 366 -22.98 38.17 -2.27
CA PHE A 366 -22.55 36.77 -2.37
C PHE A 366 -21.96 36.43 -3.74
N VAL A 367 -22.51 37.00 -4.81
CA VAL A 367 -22.05 36.74 -6.18
C VAL A 367 -20.67 37.33 -6.41
N GLY A 368 -20.42 38.55 -5.93
CA GLY A 368 -19.09 39.17 -5.91
C GLY A 368 -18.07 38.36 -5.14
N LEU A 369 -18.42 37.83 -3.96
CA LEU A 369 -17.55 36.91 -3.20
C LEU A 369 -17.21 35.64 -3.99
N LEU A 370 -18.21 35.03 -4.65
CA LEU A 370 -18.01 33.84 -5.49
C LEU A 370 -17.09 34.14 -6.68
N ALA A 371 -17.33 35.27 -7.37
CA ALA A 371 -16.54 35.71 -8.52
C ALA A 371 -15.09 36.02 -8.13
N ALA A 372 -14.86 36.62 -6.95
CA ALA A 372 -13.52 36.89 -6.43
C ALA A 372 -12.78 35.60 -6.03
N LEU A 373 -13.46 34.62 -5.43
CA LEU A 373 -12.86 33.36 -5.02
C LEU A 373 -12.55 32.42 -6.19
N ALA A 374 -13.33 32.48 -7.28
CA ALA A 374 -13.25 31.53 -8.38
C ALA A 374 -11.85 31.45 -9.04
N PRO A 375 -11.15 32.54 -9.40
CA PRO A 375 -9.85 32.47 -10.05
C PRO A 375 -8.80 31.73 -9.21
N VAL A 376 -8.69 32.07 -7.92
CA VAL A 376 -7.71 31.45 -7.01
C VAL A 376 -8.04 29.98 -6.79
N LEU A 377 -9.30 29.66 -6.52
CA LEU A 377 -9.73 28.30 -6.27
C LEU A 377 -9.56 27.42 -7.53
N LEU A 378 -10.01 27.87 -8.70
CA LEU A 378 -9.87 27.12 -9.96
C LEU A 378 -8.40 26.90 -10.34
N LEU A 379 -7.56 27.91 -10.17
CA LEU A 379 -6.12 27.79 -10.40
C LEU A 379 -5.49 26.76 -9.47
N CYS A 380 -5.81 26.82 -8.17
CA CYS A 380 -5.35 25.84 -7.19
C CYS A 380 -5.85 24.43 -7.52
N GLY A 381 -7.10 24.28 -7.93
CA GLY A 381 -7.67 23.01 -8.38
C GLY A 381 -6.93 22.39 -9.55
N SER A 382 -6.55 23.21 -10.54
CA SER A 382 -5.72 22.79 -11.67
C SER A 382 -4.34 22.28 -11.22
N PHE A 383 -3.71 22.96 -10.27
CA PHE A 383 -2.43 22.50 -9.71
C PHE A 383 -2.56 21.24 -8.84
N LEU A 384 -3.68 21.05 -8.13
CA LEU A 384 -3.97 19.79 -7.41
C LEU A 384 -4.10 18.59 -8.35
N ALA A 385 -4.46 18.80 -9.63
CA ALA A 385 -4.52 17.74 -10.62
C ALA A 385 -3.13 17.33 -11.16
N ARG A 386 -2.05 18.07 -10.83
CA ARG A 386 -0.69 17.83 -11.33
C ARG A 386 0.20 17.24 -10.23
N PRO A 387 0.70 15.99 -10.37
CA PRO A 387 1.52 15.31 -9.36
C PRO A 387 2.66 16.12 -8.71
N PRO A 388 3.46 16.92 -9.43
CA PRO A 388 4.56 17.67 -8.81
C PRO A 388 4.09 18.77 -7.85
N PHE A 389 2.90 19.34 -8.06
CA PHE A 389 2.41 20.52 -7.36
C PHE A 389 1.38 20.21 -6.26
N ILE A 390 0.89 18.97 -6.14
CA ILE A 390 -0.21 18.59 -5.22
C ILE A 390 0.00 19.14 -3.80
N MET A 391 1.18 18.92 -3.21
CA MET A 391 1.43 19.30 -1.80
C MET A 391 1.53 20.80 -1.60
N ALA A 392 2.15 21.52 -2.56
CA ALA A 392 2.22 22.98 -2.50
C ALA A 392 0.84 23.61 -2.70
N ALA A 393 0.07 23.11 -3.67
CA ALA A 393 -1.29 23.60 -3.92
C ALA A 393 -2.23 23.27 -2.74
N LEU A 394 -2.07 22.12 -2.09
CA LEU A 394 -2.80 21.78 -0.86
C LEU A 394 -2.48 22.75 0.27
N GLY A 395 -1.22 23.20 0.39
CA GLY A 395 -0.81 24.28 1.29
C GLY A 395 -1.65 25.53 1.07
N VAL A 396 -1.69 26.04 -0.16
CA VAL A 396 -2.48 27.23 -0.51
C VAL A 396 -3.97 27.03 -0.19
N VAL A 397 -4.57 25.92 -0.63
CA VAL A 397 -6.02 25.68 -0.48
C VAL A 397 -6.47 25.59 0.97
N LEU A 398 -5.64 25.05 1.86
CA LEU A 398 -5.98 24.93 3.28
C LEU A 398 -5.71 26.21 4.07
N THR A 399 -4.70 27.00 3.69
CA THR A 399 -4.31 28.20 4.44
C THR A 399 -5.02 29.46 3.98
N PHE A 400 -5.26 29.61 2.68
CA PHE A 400 -5.92 30.79 2.12
C PHE A 400 -7.27 31.09 2.79
N PRO A 401 -8.23 30.14 2.91
CA PRO A 401 -9.52 30.41 3.55
C PRO A 401 -9.41 30.76 5.04
N LEU A 402 -8.43 30.15 5.72
CA LEU A 402 -8.18 30.35 7.14
C LEU A 402 -7.70 31.77 7.42
N ILE A 403 -6.72 32.25 6.63
CA ILE A 403 -6.11 33.58 6.80
C ILE A 403 -7.01 34.70 6.25
N ALA A 404 -7.74 34.44 5.16
CA ALA A 404 -8.64 35.42 4.57
C ALA A 404 -9.87 35.72 5.45
N GLY A 405 -10.09 34.99 6.55
CA GLY A 405 -11.16 35.28 7.51
C GLY A 405 -12.55 34.93 6.98
N LEU A 406 -12.67 33.89 6.15
CA LEU A 406 -13.94 33.37 5.66
C LEU A 406 -14.73 32.71 6.81
N GLY A 407 -15.39 33.53 7.63
CA GLY A 407 -16.24 33.14 8.76
C GLY A 407 -17.50 34.01 8.85
N ALA A 408 -18.41 33.68 9.78
CA ALA A 408 -19.71 34.34 9.89
C ALA A 408 -19.65 35.83 10.29
N THR A 409 -18.54 36.27 10.88
CA THR A 409 -18.31 37.66 11.28
C THR A 409 -17.05 38.19 10.60
N SER A 410 -17.21 38.92 9.49
CA SER A 410 -16.09 39.56 8.79
C SER A 410 -15.74 40.91 9.42
N THR A 411 -15.15 40.90 10.62
CA THR A 411 -14.44 42.07 11.14
C THR A 411 -12.96 41.98 10.76
N VAL A 412 -12.44 43.01 10.11
CA VAL A 412 -11.05 43.04 9.63
C VAL A 412 -10.11 43.22 10.83
N ASN A 413 -9.49 42.13 11.29
CA ASN A 413 -8.49 42.14 12.36
C ASN A 413 -7.12 41.72 11.83
N ILE A 414 -6.29 42.72 11.50
CA ILE A 414 -4.92 42.53 10.99
C ILE A 414 -4.07 41.76 12.01
N VAL A 415 -4.18 42.10 13.30
CA VAL A 415 -3.40 41.46 14.37
C VAL A 415 -3.76 39.98 14.48
N GLY A 416 -5.04 39.65 14.42
CA GLY A 416 -5.52 38.26 14.41
C GLY A 416 -5.05 37.49 13.17
N ALA A 417 -5.07 38.10 11.99
CA ALA A 417 -4.59 37.47 10.76
C ALA A 417 -3.08 37.19 10.80
N LEU A 418 -2.28 38.13 11.33
CA LEU A 418 -0.84 37.94 11.53
C LEU A 418 -0.55 36.87 12.58
N ASN A 419 -1.25 36.87 13.72
CA ASN A 419 -1.04 35.88 14.77
C ASN A 419 -1.42 34.47 14.30
N ASN A 420 -2.53 34.32 13.56
CA ASN A 420 -2.89 33.05 12.90
C ASN A 420 -1.85 32.59 11.87
N SER A 421 -1.20 33.53 11.15
CA SER A 421 -0.11 33.21 10.24
C SER A 421 1.10 32.66 11.00
N VAL A 422 1.47 33.27 12.13
CA VAL A 422 2.54 32.77 13.01
C VAL A 422 2.18 31.39 13.57
N ALA A 423 0.95 31.21 14.07
CA ALA A 423 0.43 29.93 14.56
C ALA A 423 0.52 28.81 13.50
N LEU A 424 0.21 29.13 12.25
CA LEU A 424 0.33 28.22 11.12
C LEU A 424 1.78 27.80 10.87
N PHE A 425 2.73 28.73 10.80
CA PHE A 425 4.14 28.41 10.54
C PHE A 425 4.79 27.67 11.70
N VAL A 426 4.53 28.10 12.94
CA VAL A 426 5.01 27.39 14.14
C VAL A 426 4.45 25.96 14.14
N GLY A 427 3.14 25.81 13.94
CA GLY A 427 2.51 24.50 13.99
C GLY A 427 2.99 23.54 12.89
N THR A 428 3.12 24.02 11.66
CA THR A 428 3.63 23.20 10.56
C THR A 428 5.12 22.83 10.72
N THR A 429 5.93 23.75 11.27
CA THR A 429 7.35 23.50 11.55
C THR A 429 7.53 22.50 12.69
N VAL A 430 6.76 22.61 13.77
CA VAL A 430 6.80 21.64 14.89
C VAL A 430 6.36 20.26 14.40
N ALA A 431 5.33 20.17 13.56
CA ALA A 431 4.93 18.91 12.94
C ALA A 431 6.04 18.31 12.07
N LEU A 432 6.73 19.13 11.27
CA LEU A 432 7.89 18.71 10.49
C LEU A 432 9.01 18.12 11.38
N CYS A 433 9.36 18.81 12.47
CA CYS A 433 10.37 18.35 13.42
C CYS A 433 9.98 17.02 14.07
N SER A 434 8.72 16.88 14.51
CA SER A 434 8.21 15.62 15.08
C SER A 434 8.29 14.48 14.06
N MET A 435 7.87 14.73 12.82
CA MET A 435 7.93 13.73 11.75
C MET A 435 9.36 13.34 11.38
N GLN A 436 10.32 14.27 11.37
CA GLN A 436 11.72 13.95 11.12
C GLN A 436 12.31 13.08 12.24
N LEU A 437 12.00 13.40 13.50
CA LEU A 437 12.52 12.67 14.64
C LEU A 437 11.94 11.25 14.74
N PHE A 438 10.64 11.10 14.51
CA PHE A 438 9.92 9.84 14.73
C PHE A 438 9.59 9.07 13.45
N GLN A 439 9.38 9.70 12.30
CA GLN A 439 8.89 9.00 11.09
C GLN A 439 9.96 8.77 10.02
N THR A 440 10.95 9.66 9.87
CA THR A 440 12.02 9.47 8.88
C THR A 440 13.12 8.55 9.43
N ALA A 441 12.89 7.24 9.35
CA ALA A 441 14.00 6.30 9.37
C ALA A 441 14.72 6.36 8.00
N ASP A 442 16.05 6.47 8.04
CA ASP A 442 16.94 6.40 6.87
C ASP A 442 16.46 5.32 5.87
N ALA A 443 16.25 5.72 4.61
CA ALA A 443 15.73 4.86 3.54
C ALA A 443 16.55 3.56 3.41
N GLY A 444 17.86 3.64 3.68
CA GLY A 444 18.75 2.47 3.69
C GLY A 444 18.39 1.46 4.80
N ARG A 445 18.05 1.95 6.00
CA ARG A 445 17.66 1.10 7.15
C ARG A 445 16.30 0.44 6.93
N ASN A 446 15.32 1.17 6.37
CA ASN A 446 14.01 0.62 6.04
C ASN A 446 14.11 -0.45 4.95
N ARG A 447 14.95 -0.24 3.93
CA ARG A 447 15.25 -1.25 2.90
C ARG A 447 15.84 -2.52 3.51
N ALA A 448 16.94 -2.39 4.25
CA ALA A 448 17.63 -3.53 4.85
C ALA A 448 16.73 -4.29 5.85
N ARG A 449 15.84 -3.57 6.55
CA ARG A 449 14.82 -4.15 7.43
C ARG A 449 13.77 -4.94 6.64
N LEU A 450 13.22 -4.38 5.56
CA LEU A 450 12.24 -5.05 4.71
C LEU A 450 12.83 -6.32 4.09
N GLU A 451 14.04 -6.23 3.56
CA GLU A 451 14.80 -7.35 2.99
C GLU A 451 15.03 -8.46 4.03
N ARG A 452 15.48 -8.10 5.24
CA ARG A 452 15.60 -9.06 6.37
C ARG A 452 14.26 -9.68 6.77
N SER A 453 13.17 -8.90 6.74
CA SER A 453 11.82 -9.39 7.04
C SER A 453 11.37 -10.43 6.02
N ILE A 454 11.56 -10.18 4.72
CA ILE A 454 11.27 -11.12 3.63
C ILE A 454 12.07 -12.41 3.82
N ARG A 455 13.40 -12.32 3.95
CA ARG A 455 14.26 -13.50 4.12
C ARG A 455 13.90 -14.35 5.34
N ARG A 456 13.58 -13.73 6.47
CA ARG A 456 13.15 -14.45 7.68
C ARG A 456 11.79 -15.13 7.54
N ASP A 457 10.87 -14.53 6.78
CA ASP A 457 9.54 -15.14 6.55
C ASP A 457 9.66 -16.35 5.63
N ILE A 458 10.44 -16.22 4.55
CA ILE A 458 10.81 -17.34 3.67
C ILE A 458 11.44 -18.46 4.48
N ALA A 459 12.43 -18.15 5.33
CA ALA A 459 13.09 -19.16 6.13
C ALA A 459 12.18 -19.85 7.15
N ARG A 460 11.20 -19.13 7.73
CA ARG A 460 10.20 -19.74 8.61
C ARG A 460 9.31 -20.72 7.86
N HIS A 461 8.81 -20.37 6.68
CA HIS A 461 7.94 -21.25 5.90
C HIS A 461 8.74 -22.41 5.30
N ALA A 462 9.94 -22.19 4.77
CA ALA A 462 10.81 -23.28 4.30
C ALA A 462 11.15 -24.30 5.40
N ALA A 463 11.17 -23.86 6.67
CA ALA A 463 11.36 -24.72 7.85
C ALA A 463 10.06 -25.40 8.36
N GLY A 464 8.93 -25.28 7.65
CA GLY A 464 7.64 -25.86 8.05
C GLY A 464 6.96 -25.13 9.21
N ARG A 465 7.42 -23.92 9.57
CA ARG A 465 6.80 -23.11 10.65
C ARG A 465 5.73 -22.17 10.09
N GLY A 466 4.75 -22.74 9.39
CA GLY A 466 3.57 -22.06 8.83
C GLY A 466 3.26 -22.47 7.39
N ASP A 467 1.97 -22.47 7.04
CA ASP A 467 1.48 -22.93 5.74
C ASP A 467 1.75 -21.93 4.60
N VAL A 468 2.18 -22.44 3.45
CA VAL A 468 2.31 -21.64 2.23
C VAL A 468 0.95 -21.48 1.56
N THR A 469 0.16 -20.55 2.10
CA THR A 469 -1.14 -20.18 1.57
C THR A 469 -1.03 -19.14 0.44
N ARG A 470 -2.09 -18.98 -0.37
CA ARG A 470 -2.19 -17.88 -1.35
C ARG A 470 -2.05 -16.51 -0.68
N ALA A 471 -2.60 -16.34 0.52
CA ALA A 471 -2.38 -15.16 1.35
C ALA A 471 -0.90 -14.91 1.69
N TRP A 472 -0.09 -15.95 1.89
CA TRP A 472 1.35 -15.78 2.09
C TRP A 472 2.06 -15.36 0.80
N LEU A 473 1.77 -16.00 -0.33
CA LEU A 473 2.35 -15.63 -1.64
C LEU A 473 2.01 -14.17 -2.00
N SER A 474 0.75 -13.76 -1.85
CA SER A 474 0.31 -12.39 -2.07
C SER A 474 1.06 -11.40 -1.17
N ARG A 475 1.24 -11.72 0.13
CA ARG A 475 2.03 -10.90 1.07
C ARG A 475 3.51 -10.83 0.71
N MET A 476 4.11 -11.90 0.22
CA MET A 476 5.51 -11.90 -0.22
C MET A 476 5.69 -11.00 -1.44
N LEU A 477 4.77 -11.10 -2.40
CA LEU A 477 4.80 -10.29 -3.61
C LEU A 477 4.54 -8.81 -3.33
N ASP A 478 3.65 -8.48 -2.40
CA ASP A 478 3.49 -7.11 -1.88
C ASP A 478 4.81 -6.59 -1.29
N ARG A 479 5.50 -7.38 -0.45
CA ARG A 479 6.80 -6.97 0.11
C ARG A 479 7.90 -6.83 -0.94
N ILE A 480 7.93 -7.70 -1.95
CA ILE A 480 8.89 -7.62 -3.07
C ILE A 480 8.59 -6.38 -3.92
N GLY A 481 7.32 -6.10 -4.21
CA GLY A 481 6.91 -4.90 -4.93
C GLY A 481 7.20 -3.60 -4.18
N LEU A 482 7.12 -3.61 -2.84
CA LEU A 482 7.59 -2.49 -2.00
C LEU A 482 9.13 -2.35 -2.02
N LEU A 483 9.87 -3.43 -2.27
CA LEU A 483 11.33 -3.40 -2.30
C LEU A 483 11.86 -2.97 -3.68
N ALA A 484 11.19 -3.34 -4.78
CA ALA A 484 11.67 -3.11 -6.14
C ALA A 484 12.01 -1.64 -6.46
N PRO A 485 11.13 -0.63 -6.19
CA PRO A 485 11.47 0.78 -6.40
C PRO A 485 12.68 1.24 -5.57
N ARG A 486 12.90 0.64 -4.40
CA ARG A 486 14.03 0.98 -3.50
C ARG A 486 15.36 0.37 -3.95
N LEU A 487 15.33 -0.56 -4.92
CA LEU A 487 16.51 -1.15 -5.54
C LEU A 487 16.84 -0.51 -6.90
N GLN A 488 15.91 0.24 -7.50
CA GLN A 488 16.12 0.90 -8.80
C GLN A 488 17.40 1.77 -8.80
N GLY A 489 18.17 1.69 -9.87
CA GLY A 489 19.46 2.38 -10.02
C GLY A 489 20.68 1.61 -9.52
N ARG A 490 20.53 0.44 -8.90
CA ARG A 490 21.64 -0.46 -8.54
C ARG A 490 21.89 -1.48 -9.65
N ALA A 491 23.16 -1.72 -9.99
CA ALA A 491 23.55 -2.76 -10.95
C ALA A 491 23.06 -4.18 -10.55
N SER A 492 22.88 -4.43 -9.25
CA SER A 492 22.44 -5.73 -8.71
C SER A 492 20.91 -5.92 -8.65
N ALA A 493 20.11 -4.87 -8.89
CA ALA A 493 18.68 -4.88 -8.57
C ALA A 493 17.90 -6.00 -9.26
N THR A 494 18.23 -6.29 -10.51
CA THR A 494 17.61 -7.34 -11.33
C THR A 494 17.87 -8.73 -10.74
N HIS A 495 19.12 -8.99 -10.33
CA HIS A 495 19.56 -10.25 -9.73
C HIS A 495 18.97 -10.44 -8.33
N ASP A 496 18.94 -9.38 -7.52
CA ASP A 496 18.39 -9.41 -6.17
C ASP A 496 16.89 -9.76 -6.18
N LEU A 497 16.13 -9.19 -7.12
CA LEU A 497 14.71 -9.51 -7.27
C LEU A 497 14.53 -10.95 -7.78
N ARG A 498 15.25 -11.37 -8.82
CA ARG A 498 15.20 -12.74 -9.35
C ARG A 498 15.51 -13.78 -8.26
N ALA A 499 16.51 -13.50 -7.43
CA ALA A 499 16.84 -14.30 -6.26
C ALA A 499 15.65 -14.44 -5.29
N LEU A 500 15.02 -13.34 -4.89
CA LEU A 500 13.87 -13.39 -3.96
C LEU A 500 12.70 -14.22 -4.50
N PHE A 501 12.41 -14.15 -5.81
CA PHE A 501 11.39 -15.01 -6.44
C PHE A 501 11.76 -16.49 -6.34
N ALA A 502 13.03 -16.85 -6.62
CA ALA A 502 13.52 -18.21 -6.45
C ALA A 502 13.42 -18.69 -4.99
N ASP A 503 13.74 -17.84 -4.01
CA ASP A 503 13.62 -18.18 -2.59
C ASP A 503 12.16 -18.43 -2.17
N VAL A 504 11.21 -17.64 -2.68
CA VAL A 504 9.77 -17.85 -2.43
C VAL A 504 9.30 -19.18 -3.02
N ARG A 505 9.72 -19.52 -4.24
CA ARG A 505 9.39 -20.81 -4.86
C ARG A 505 10.02 -21.99 -4.13
N ALA A 506 11.28 -21.88 -3.74
CA ALA A 506 11.95 -22.92 -2.96
C ALA A 506 11.27 -23.15 -1.60
N ALA A 507 10.80 -22.09 -0.93
CA ALA A 507 10.01 -22.23 0.29
C ALA A 507 8.65 -22.90 0.05
N HIS A 508 8.01 -22.64 -1.10
CA HIS A 508 6.77 -23.33 -1.50
C HIS A 508 7.03 -24.82 -1.77
N ALA A 509 8.04 -25.15 -2.57
CA ALA A 509 8.44 -26.54 -2.85
C ALA A 509 8.83 -27.30 -1.57
N SER A 510 9.54 -26.65 -0.64
CA SER A 510 9.87 -27.24 0.67
C SER A 510 8.64 -27.60 1.50
N ASN A 511 7.55 -26.82 1.43
CA ASN A 511 6.31 -27.16 2.12
C ASN A 511 5.58 -28.30 1.44
N GLN A 512 5.45 -28.29 0.11
CA GLN A 512 4.84 -29.39 -0.64
C GLN A 512 5.61 -30.71 -0.43
N LEU A 513 6.93 -30.65 -0.32
CA LEU A 513 7.74 -31.81 0.06
C LEU A 513 7.40 -32.34 1.47
N ARG A 514 7.07 -31.47 2.43
CA ARG A 514 6.64 -31.90 3.78
C ARG A 514 5.25 -32.53 3.74
N ASP A 515 4.32 -31.97 2.97
CA ASP A 515 2.96 -32.51 2.85
C ASP A 515 2.97 -33.93 2.23
N LEU A 516 3.98 -34.24 1.41
CA LEU A 516 4.19 -35.58 0.88
C LEU A 516 4.70 -36.61 1.90
N GLU A 517 5.13 -36.20 3.10
CA GLU A 517 5.58 -37.15 4.14
C GLU A 517 4.48 -38.17 4.49
N GLU A 518 3.21 -37.75 4.46
CA GLU A 518 2.06 -38.60 4.75
C GLU A 518 1.87 -39.75 3.74
N TYR A 519 2.46 -39.62 2.54
CA TYR A 519 2.30 -40.56 1.43
C TYR A 519 3.57 -41.41 1.18
N LEU A 520 4.65 -41.17 1.93
CA LEU A 520 5.92 -41.90 1.79
C LEU A 520 5.94 -43.14 2.68
N ASP A 521 5.39 -44.25 2.18
CA ASP A 521 5.38 -45.55 2.89
C ASP A 521 6.73 -46.29 2.86
N ASN A 522 7.66 -45.89 1.99
CA ASN A 522 8.93 -46.60 1.82
C ASN A 522 9.92 -46.32 2.98
N PRO A 523 10.30 -47.33 3.79
CA PRO A 523 11.17 -47.15 4.96
C PRO A 523 12.59 -46.69 4.63
N TYR A 524 13.06 -46.84 3.39
CA TYR A 524 14.36 -46.33 2.94
C TYR A 524 14.32 -44.86 2.50
N VAL A 525 13.16 -44.39 2.02
CA VAL A 525 13.00 -43.02 1.50
C VAL A 525 12.71 -42.03 2.63
N ARG A 526 11.94 -42.45 3.63
CA ARG A 526 11.54 -41.62 4.78
C ARG A 526 12.71 -40.98 5.55
N PRO A 527 13.79 -41.69 5.96
CA PRO A 527 14.90 -41.05 6.67
C PRO A 527 15.67 -40.06 5.78
N LEU A 528 15.77 -40.34 4.48
CA LEU A 528 16.46 -39.47 3.54
C LEU A 528 15.65 -38.19 3.25
N HIS A 529 14.33 -38.33 3.15
CA HIS A 529 13.37 -37.21 3.07
C HIS A 529 13.42 -36.32 4.32
N ALA A 530 13.41 -36.91 5.53
CA ALA A 530 13.54 -36.17 6.78
C ALA A 530 14.88 -35.39 6.85
N ALA A 531 15.99 -36.03 6.48
CA ALA A 531 17.30 -35.39 6.42
C ALA A 531 17.33 -34.23 5.40
N LEU A 532 16.73 -34.42 4.22
CA LEU A 532 16.60 -33.38 3.21
C LEU A 532 15.82 -32.17 3.74
N ILE A 533 14.66 -32.41 4.34
CA ILE A 533 13.80 -31.37 4.91
C ILE A 533 14.49 -30.58 6.02
N GLU A 534 15.20 -31.27 6.91
CA GLU A 534 15.97 -30.63 7.98
C GLU A 534 17.09 -29.76 7.39
N ARG A 535 17.79 -30.27 6.37
CA ARG A 535 18.88 -29.55 5.73
C ARG A 535 18.40 -28.34 4.94
N VAL A 536 17.27 -28.44 4.23
CA VAL A 536 16.61 -27.29 3.59
C VAL A 536 16.26 -26.23 4.64
N ALA A 537 15.69 -26.63 5.78
CA ALA A 537 15.39 -25.71 6.87
C ALA A 537 16.66 -25.05 7.47
N ALA A 538 17.75 -25.79 7.59
CA ALA A 538 19.05 -25.25 8.04
C ALA A 538 19.62 -24.24 7.03
N HIS A 539 19.59 -24.58 5.75
CA HIS A 539 20.05 -23.73 4.65
C HIS A 539 19.33 -22.37 4.66
N PHE A 540 18.00 -22.38 4.74
CA PHE A 540 17.23 -21.13 4.78
C PHE A 540 17.39 -20.33 6.08
N ARG A 541 17.63 -20.99 7.22
CA ARG A 541 17.98 -20.31 8.48
C ARG A 541 19.30 -19.54 8.38
N ILE A 542 20.30 -20.10 7.71
CA ILE A 542 21.59 -19.44 7.43
C ILE A 542 21.38 -18.30 6.43
N ARG A 543 20.68 -18.54 5.31
CA ARG A 543 20.33 -17.51 4.31
C ARG A 543 19.54 -16.33 4.87
N ALA A 544 18.81 -16.51 5.98
CA ALA A 544 18.10 -15.41 6.63
C ALA A 544 19.04 -14.31 7.17
N HIS A 545 20.32 -14.64 7.41
CA HIS A 545 21.30 -13.77 8.06
C HIS A 545 22.58 -13.55 7.24
N ALA A 546 22.92 -14.47 6.33
CA ALA A 546 24.14 -14.42 5.53
C ALA A 546 23.84 -14.38 4.02
N ALA A 547 24.84 -14.00 3.23
CA ALA A 547 24.79 -14.11 1.77
C ALA A 547 24.55 -15.57 1.36
N ARG A 548 23.92 -15.76 0.19
CA ARG A 548 23.69 -17.09 -0.37
C ARG A 548 25.04 -17.81 -0.53
N SER A 549 25.22 -18.91 0.19
CA SER A 549 26.25 -19.91 -0.10
C SER A 549 25.57 -21.13 -0.71
N VAL A 550 26.27 -21.84 -1.59
CA VAL A 550 25.80 -23.13 -2.09
C VAL A 550 26.13 -24.17 -1.02
N ASP A 551 25.09 -24.82 -0.49
CA ASP A 551 25.26 -25.91 0.48
C ASP A 551 25.46 -27.21 -0.30
N THR A 552 26.73 -27.61 -0.45
CA THR A 552 27.11 -28.81 -1.21
C THR A 552 26.44 -30.07 -0.67
N HIS A 553 26.35 -30.19 0.65
CA HIS A 553 25.69 -31.33 1.29
C HIS A 553 24.18 -31.39 0.98
N LEU A 554 23.52 -30.24 0.87
CA LEU A 554 22.12 -30.19 0.44
C LEU A 554 21.94 -30.66 -1.02
N LEU A 555 22.88 -30.31 -1.90
CA LEU A 555 22.86 -30.79 -3.28
C LEU A 555 23.08 -32.31 -3.36
N GLU A 556 24.00 -32.86 -2.56
CA GLU A 556 24.21 -34.31 -2.47
C GLU A 556 22.96 -35.05 -1.96
N LEU A 557 22.25 -34.50 -0.97
CA LEU A 557 20.98 -35.08 -0.50
C LEU A 557 19.90 -35.05 -1.59
N LEU A 558 19.83 -33.98 -2.38
CA LEU A 558 18.92 -33.90 -3.53
C LEU A 558 19.28 -34.93 -4.61
N ASP A 559 20.57 -35.16 -4.88
CA ASP A 559 21.03 -36.18 -5.82
C ASP A 559 20.59 -37.58 -5.38
N ARG A 560 20.82 -37.93 -4.10
CA ARG A 560 20.41 -39.22 -3.54
C ARG A 560 18.90 -39.42 -3.52
N MET A 561 18.13 -38.38 -3.16
CA MET A 561 16.66 -38.44 -3.15
C MET A 561 16.09 -38.61 -4.56
N ARG A 562 16.73 -38.04 -5.57
CA ARG A 562 16.32 -38.22 -6.96
C ARG A 562 16.58 -39.66 -7.41
N GLU A 563 17.74 -40.23 -7.10
CA GLU A 563 18.05 -41.63 -7.46
C GLU A 563 17.02 -42.62 -6.90
N THR A 564 16.58 -42.40 -5.66
CA THR A 564 15.54 -43.24 -5.05
C THR A 564 14.16 -43.00 -5.67
N ALA A 565 13.83 -41.76 -6.06
CA ALA A 565 12.56 -41.43 -6.71
C ALA A 565 12.44 -42.00 -8.13
N VAL A 566 13.53 -42.01 -8.91
CA VAL A 566 13.57 -42.54 -10.29
C VAL A 566 13.50 -44.06 -10.33
N ALA A 567 13.97 -44.75 -9.29
CA ALA A 567 13.92 -46.21 -9.19
C ALA A 567 12.51 -46.80 -8.99
N SER A 568 11.50 -45.94 -8.84
CA SER A 568 10.12 -46.30 -8.47
C SER A 568 9.10 -45.66 -9.42
N SER A 569 7.98 -46.34 -9.69
CA SER A 569 6.97 -45.90 -10.66
C SER A 569 5.66 -45.49 -9.97
N GLY A 570 5.19 -44.24 -10.19
CA GLY A 570 3.91 -43.75 -9.69
C GLY A 570 3.71 -42.23 -9.87
N ALA A 571 2.46 -41.77 -9.85
CA ALA A 571 2.11 -40.35 -10.02
C ALA A 571 2.63 -39.45 -8.88
N GLU A 572 2.69 -39.96 -7.64
CA GLU A 572 3.25 -39.24 -6.48
C GLU A 572 4.78 -39.10 -6.59
N GLN A 573 5.46 -40.08 -7.19
CA GLN A 573 6.89 -40.03 -7.45
C GLN A 573 7.24 -39.08 -8.60
N GLU A 574 6.40 -38.99 -9.63
CA GLU A 574 6.51 -37.97 -10.65
C GLU A 574 6.38 -36.57 -10.02
N HIS A 575 5.39 -36.36 -9.15
CA HIS A 575 5.24 -35.11 -8.40
C HIS A 575 6.46 -34.79 -7.52
N LEU A 576 6.96 -35.77 -6.77
CA LEU A 576 8.19 -35.64 -5.97
C LEU A 576 9.39 -35.26 -6.85
N SER A 577 9.57 -35.89 -8.01
CA SER A 577 10.68 -35.60 -8.93
C SER A 577 10.64 -34.15 -9.43
N HIS A 578 9.45 -33.63 -9.73
CA HIS A 578 9.27 -32.24 -10.13
C HIS A 578 9.59 -31.26 -9.01
N LEU A 579 9.22 -31.58 -7.76
CA LEU A 579 9.54 -30.76 -6.58
C LEU A 579 11.04 -30.73 -6.28
N LEU A 580 11.72 -31.88 -6.35
CA LEU A 580 13.17 -31.97 -6.19
C LEU A 580 13.91 -31.18 -7.28
N CYS A 581 13.45 -31.27 -8.53
CA CYS A 581 13.98 -30.51 -9.64
C CYS A 581 13.79 -28.99 -9.44
N GLY A 582 12.58 -28.57 -9.06
CA GLY A 582 12.27 -27.17 -8.77
C GLY A 582 13.11 -26.60 -7.62
N LEU A 583 13.24 -27.37 -6.53
CA LEU A 583 14.06 -26.98 -5.38
C LEU A 583 15.54 -26.85 -5.76
N ARG A 584 16.11 -27.82 -6.49
CA ARG A 584 17.49 -27.75 -6.99
C ARG A 584 17.70 -26.54 -7.89
N ARG A 585 16.78 -26.29 -8.83
CA ARG A 585 16.80 -25.11 -9.71
C ARG A 585 16.85 -23.82 -8.89
N ASP A 586 15.97 -23.68 -7.91
CA ASP A 586 15.80 -22.43 -7.16
C ASP A 586 16.94 -22.17 -6.17
N LEU A 587 17.54 -23.23 -5.59
CA LEU A 587 18.72 -23.13 -4.71
C LEU A 587 19.97 -22.67 -5.44
N LEU A 588 20.16 -23.15 -6.67
CA LEU A 588 21.32 -22.88 -7.51
C LEU A 588 21.24 -21.54 -8.24
N VAL A 589 20.17 -20.73 -8.08
CA VAL A 589 20.11 -19.39 -8.69
C VAL A 589 21.21 -18.55 -8.04
N SER A 590 22.23 -18.19 -8.83
CA SER A 590 23.46 -17.59 -8.32
C SER A 590 23.19 -16.25 -7.60
N PRO A 591 23.76 -16.01 -6.41
CA PRO A 591 23.96 -14.66 -5.89
C PRO A 591 25.12 -13.93 -6.55
N LEU A 592 25.07 -12.60 -6.43
CA LEU A 592 26.14 -11.65 -6.71
C LEU A 592 27.53 -12.14 -6.29
N THR A 593 28.46 -12.13 -7.23
CA THR A 593 29.84 -11.79 -6.92
C THR A 593 29.87 -10.33 -6.47
N HIS A 594 30.14 -10.10 -5.19
CA HIS A 594 30.55 -8.77 -4.72
C HIS A 594 31.89 -8.42 -5.39
N ARG A 595 31.89 -7.48 -6.34
CA ARG A 595 33.02 -6.59 -6.58
C ARG A 595 32.55 -5.16 -6.36
N HIS A 596 32.75 -4.70 -5.12
CA HIS A 596 33.38 -3.44 -4.72
C HIS A 596 33.07 -3.19 -3.24
#